data_AF-B8KQQ7-F1
#
_entry.id   AF-B8KQQ7-F1
#
_cell.length_a   1.000
_cell.length_b   1.000
_cell.length_c   1.000
_cell.angle_alpha   90.00
_cell.angle_beta   90.00
_cell.angle_gamma   90.00
#
_symmetry.space_group_name_H-M   'P 1'
#
loop_
_entity.id
_entity.type
_entity.pdbx_description
1 polymer ?
#
loop_
_entity_poly.entity_id
_entity_poly.type
_entity_poly.pdbx_seq_one_letter_code
_entity_poly.pdbx_strand_id
1 'polypeptide(L)'
;MFALWYAAGNLLAAPVAWLVDILLPLWLGHSVDTAQLSGTDIIVRTFYGENNGVITSAEVAGYQMGLQINTRLVSYAMPFYAALLWASNVSNPLERFARGLFLIWVSMTFGIAAIAAKDLMLVIGEPFLSQPGVPPAPVIAVLYQFSVLLMPTLVPVALWVWQLQGSPMWEQLSRQLSTSAKG
;
A
#
# COMPACT_ATOMS: atom_id res chain seq x y z
N MET A 1 10.89 16.60 5.45
CA MET A 1 10.54 15.20 5.14
C MET A 1 9.68 15.06 3.89
N PHE A 2 8.52 15.73 3.78
CA PHE A 2 7.65 15.60 2.60
C PHE A 2 8.29 15.99 1.26
N ALA A 3 9.08 17.06 1.20
CA ALA A 3 9.78 17.43 -0.05
C ALA A 3 10.79 16.36 -0.51
N LEU A 4 11.53 15.77 0.43
CA LEU A 4 12.47 14.68 0.15
C LEU A 4 11.76 13.42 -0.35
N TRP A 5 10.65 13.04 0.30
CA TRP A 5 9.80 11.94 -0.16
C TRP A 5 9.25 12.19 -1.56
N TYR A 6 8.78 13.41 -1.84
CA TYR A 6 8.21 13.76 -3.14
C TYR A 6 9.26 13.62 -4.27
N ALA A 7 10.47 14.11 -4.02
CA ALA A 7 11.60 14.00 -4.97
C ALA A 7 12.09 12.56 -5.13
N ALA A 8 12.13 11.78 -4.05
CA ALA A 8 12.57 10.39 -4.04
C ALA A 8 11.46 9.38 -4.37
N GLY A 9 10.30 9.84 -4.85
CA GLY A 9 9.09 9.01 -4.98
C GLY A 9 9.29 7.72 -5.76
N ASN A 10 10.01 7.77 -6.89
CA ASN A 10 10.33 6.59 -7.70
C ASN A 10 11.20 5.58 -6.93
N LEU A 11 12.30 6.06 -6.33
CA LEU A 11 13.21 5.22 -5.55
C LEU A 11 12.52 4.53 -4.37
N LEU A 12 11.63 5.26 -3.68
CA LEU A 12 10.89 4.74 -2.53
C LEU A 12 9.74 3.81 -2.92
N ALA A 13 9.23 3.93 -4.15
CA ALA A 13 8.17 3.08 -4.68
C ALA A 13 8.68 1.78 -5.32
N ALA A 14 9.95 1.73 -5.77
CA ALA A 14 10.51 0.57 -6.45
C ALA A 14 10.39 -0.76 -5.68
N PRO A 15 10.70 -0.84 -4.37
CA PRO A 15 10.51 -2.09 -3.63
C PRO A 15 9.05 -2.53 -3.57
N VAL A 16 8.12 -1.57 -3.51
CA VAL A 16 6.69 -1.85 -3.48
C VAL A 16 6.23 -2.36 -4.84
N ALA A 17 6.70 -1.75 -5.94
CA ALA A 17 6.37 -2.23 -7.28
C ALA A 17 6.82 -3.68 -7.48
N TRP A 18 8.04 -4.02 -7.06
CA TRP A 18 8.55 -5.39 -7.11
C TRP A 18 7.71 -6.37 -6.27
N LEU A 19 7.36 -6.00 -5.04
CA LEU A 19 6.51 -6.84 -4.18
C LEU A 19 5.09 -7.00 -4.75
N VAL A 20 4.53 -5.96 -5.37
CA VAL A 20 3.21 -5.99 -6.00
C VAL A 20 3.20 -6.88 -7.24
N ASP A 21 4.25 -6.84 -8.06
CA ASP A 21 4.43 -7.71 -9.23
C ASP A 21 4.45 -9.19 -8.85
N ILE A 22 4.94 -9.53 -7.65
CA ILE A 22 4.88 -10.89 -7.11
C ILE A 22 3.50 -11.19 -6.50
N LEU A 23 2.97 -10.26 -5.69
CA LEU A 23 1.74 -10.51 -4.92
C LEU A 23 0.50 -10.62 -5.80
N LEU A 24 0.38 -9.78 -6.83
CA LEU A 24 -0.84 -9.73 -7.65
C LEU A 24 -1.10 -11.02 -8.44
N PRO A 25 -0.14 -11.62 -9.15
CA PRO A 25 -0.36 -12.91 -9.79
C PRO A 25 -0.65 -14.03 -8.79
N LEU A 26 -0.04 -14.00 -7.60
CA LEU A 26 -0.30 -14.99 -6.55
C LEU A 26 -1.72 -14.88 -5.97
N TRP A 27 -2.26 -13.67 -5.85
CA TRP A 27 -3.56 -13.44 -5.25
C TRP A 27 -4.72 -13.44 -6.26
N LEU A 28 -4.54 -12.74 -7.38
CA LEU A 28 -5.58 -12.51 -8.40
C LEU A 28 -5.44 -13.43 -9.63
N GLY A 29 -4.45 -14.33 -9.61
CA GLY A 29 -4.25 -15.36 -10.63
C GLY A 29 -4.12 -14.76 -12.03
N HIS A 30 -4.81 -15.38 -12.99
CA HIS A 30 -4.83 -14.97 -14.41
C HIS A 30 -5.63 -13.69 -14.71
N SER A 31 -5.89 -12.85 -13.71
CA SER A 31 -6.44 -11.50 -13.94
C SER A 31 -5.34 -10.47 -14.23
N VAL A 32 -4.14 -10.70 -13.69
CA VAL A 32 -3.00 -9.77 -13.76
C VAL A 32 -1.81 -10.47 -14.40
N ASP A 33 -1.20 -9.81 -15.37
CA ASP A 33 0.02 -10.27 -16.02
C ASP A 33 1.24 -9.79 -15.24
N THR A 34 1.45 -8.47 -15.17
CA THR A 34 2.59 -7.85 -14.50
C THR A 34 2.23 -6.52 -13.87
N ALA A 35 3.01 -6.06 -12.91
CA ALA A 35 2.94 -4.74 -12.32
C ALA A 35 4.31 -4.04 -12.39
N GLN A 36 4.39 -2.95 -13.14
CA GLN A 36 5.65 -2.26 -13.39
C GLN A 36 5.59 -0.79 -12.94
N LEU A 37 6.70 -0.30 -12.41
CA LEU A 37 6.82 1.09 -12.02
C LEU A 37 7.06 1.98 -13.24
N SER A 38 6.25 3.01 -13.38
CA SER A 38 6.38 4.08 -14.38
C SER A 38 6.37 5.43 -13.66
N GLY A 39 7.55 5.99 -13.44
CA GLY A 39 7.72 7.21 -12.64
C GLY A 39 7.33 6.99 -11.18
N THR A 40 6.19 7.53 -10.74
CA THR A 40 5.65 7.31 -9.38
C THR A 40 4.37 6.48 -9.37
N ASP A 41 3.97 5.96 -10.52
CA ASP A 41 2.76 5.16 -10.66
C ASP A 41 3.13 3.71 -10.97
N ILE A 42 2.33 2.78 -10.48
CA ILE A 42 2.43 1.37 -10.85
C ILE A 42 1.41 1.12 -11.96
N ILE A 43 1.87 0.61 -13.09
CA ILE A 43 1.01 0.17 -14.19
C ILE A 43 0.82 -1.34 -14.04
N VAL A 44 -0.40 -1.74 -13.69
CA VAL A 44 -0.80 -3.15 -13.61
C VAL A 44 -1.38 -3.56 -14.96
N ARG A 45 -0.66 -4.41 -15.68
CA ARG A 45 -1.14 -5.00 -16.94
C ARG A 45 -2.01 -6.20 -16.63
N THR A 46 -3.12 -6.29 -17.35
CA THR A 46 -4.13 -7.32 -17.13
C THR A 46 -4.20 -8.26 -18.33
N PHE A 47 -4.75 -9.46 -18.13
CA PHE A 47 -5.08 -10.38 -19.23
C PHE A 47 -6.40 -10.03 -19.93
N TYR A 48 -6.97 -8.85 -19.64
CA TYR A 48 -8.19 -8.36 -20.25
C TYR A 48 -7.86 -7.30 -21.31
N GLY A 49 -8.73 -7.21 -22.30
CA GLY A 49 -8.78 -6.14 -23.29
C GLY A 49 -10.22 -5.74 -23.56
N GLU A 50 -10.43 -4.72 -24.38
CA GLU A 50 -11.77 -4.30 -24.80
C GLU A 50 -11.89 -4.43 -26.32
N ASN A 51 -12.95 -5.11 -26.78
CA ASN A 51 -13.28 -5.22 -28.19
C ASN A 51 -14.72 -4.73 -28.39
N ASN A 52 -14.89 -3.66 -29.17
CA ASN A 52 -16.20 -3.04 -29.46
C ASN A 52 -17.02 -2.70 -28.20
N GLY A 53 -16.39 -2.17 -27.14
CA GLY A 53 -17.10 -1.80 -25.90
C GLY A 53 -17.38 -2.96 -24.95
N VAL A 54 -16.96 -4.19 -25.28
CA VAL A 54 -17.12 -5.37 -24.43
C VAL A 54 -15.76 -5.80 -23.90
N ILE A 55 -15.67 -5.91 -22.58
CA ILE A 55 -14.49 -6.43 -21.90
C ILE A 55 -14.36 -7.93 -22.21
N THR A 56 -13.20 -8.31 -22.74
CA THR A 56 -12.88 -9.67 -23.18
C THR A 56 -11.43 -10.00 -22.83
N SER A 57 -10.93 -11.16 -23.26
CA SER A 57 -9.51 -11.50 -23.09
C SER A 57 -8.62 -10.61 -23.96
N ALA A 58 -7.40 -10.37 -23.49
CA ALA A 58 -6.41 -9.58 -24.22
C ALA A 58 -6.06 -10.20 -25.59
N GLU A 59 -6.13 -11.53 -25.72
CA GLU A 59 -5.91 -12.24 -26.99
C GLU A 59 -6.97 -11.87 -28.04
N VAL A 60 -8.23 -11.80 -27.64
CA VAL A 60 -9.35 -11.46 -28.52
C VAL A 60 -9.39 -9.96 -28.84
N ALA A 61 -8.98 -9.11 -27.88
CA ALA A 61 -8.92 -7.67 -28.07
C ALA A 61 -7.67 -7.22 -28.88
N GLY A 62 -6.61 -8.03 -28.91
CA GLY A 62 -5.34 -7.70 -29.55
C GLY A 62 -4.44 -6.75 -28.75
N TYR A 63 -4.82 -6.40 -27.52
CA TYR A 63 -4.04 -5.57 -26.58
C TYR A 63 -4.44 -5.86 -25.13
N GLN A 64 -3.55 -5.48 -24.20
CA GLN A 64 -3.78 -5.57 -22.76
C GLN A 64 -4.23 -4.22 -22.19
N MET A 65 -5.20 -4.24 -21.27
CA MET A 65 -5.52 -3.07 -20.46
C MET A 65 -4.50 -2.90 -19.33
N GLY A 66 -4.04 -1.66 -19.16
CA GLY A 66 -3.18 -1.24 -18.06
C GLY A 66 -3.96 -0.38 -17.06
N LEU A 67 -3.94 -0.75 -15.78
CA LEU A 67 -4.47 0.05 -14.69
C LEU A 67 -3.34 0.89 -14.08
N GLN A 68 -3.48 2.20 -14.08
CA GLN A 68 -2.48 3.12 -13.54
C GLN A 68 -2.83 3.47 -12.08
N ILE A 69 -1.95 3.07 -11.16
CA ILE A 69 -2.15 3.25 -9.72
C ILE A 69 -1.09 4.20 -9.17
N ASN A 70 -1.54 5.32 -8.60
CA ASN A 70 -0.64 6.29 -7.98
C ASN A 70 -0.14 5.80 -6.62
N THR A 71 1.17 5.57 -6.51
CA THR A 71 1.78 5.03 -5.27
C THR A 71 1.72 6.00 -4.09
N ARG A 72 1.52 7.30 -4.35
CA ARG A 72 1.44 8.34 -3.31
C ARG A 72 0.21 8.20 -2.42
N LEU A 73 -0.82 7.49 -2.87
CA LEU A 73 -2.01 7.19 -2.06
C LEU A 73 -1.67 6.37 -0.82
N VAL A 74 -0.58 5.61 -0.83
CA VAL A 74 -0.16 4.78 0.31
C VAL A 74 1.23 5.16 0.83
N SER A 75 2.10 5.75 -0.01
CA SER A 75 3.48 6.06 0.37
C SER A 75 3.64 7.28 1.29
N TYR A 76 2.60 8.10 1.46
CA TYR A 76 2.63 9.22 2.40
C TYR A 76 2.80 8.79 3.87
N ALA A 77 2.60 7.50 4.17
CA ALA A 77 2.96 6.88 5.45
C ALA A 77 4.44 7.07 5.80
N MET A 78 5.35 7.09 4.81
CA MET A 78 6.78 7.22 5.03
C MET A 78 7.19 8.58 5.62
N PRO A 79 6.88 9.74 4.99
CA PRO A 79 7.25 11.04 5.56
C PRO A 79 6.56 11.31 6.89
N PHE A 80 5.35 10.76 7.11
CA PHE A 80 4.67 10.85 8.39
C PHE A 80 5.39 10.06 9.49
N TYR A 81 5.73 8.80 9.23
CA TYR A 81 6.55 7.99 10.15
C TYR A 81 7.92 8.62 10.43
N ALA A 82 8.58 9.15 9.40
CA ALA A 82 9.85 9.84 9.56
C ALA A 82 9.72 11.08 10.45
N ALA A 83 8.62 11.84 10.35
CA ALA A 83 8.41 12.98 11.24
C ALA A 83 8.28 12.53 12.71
N LEU A 84 7.49 11.48 12.98
CA LEU A 84 7.29 10.94 14.34
C LEU A 84 8.59 10.42 14.96
N LEU A 85 9.33 9.61 14.22
CA LEU A 85 10.55 8.98 14.73
C LEU A 85 11.62 10.00 15.11
N TRP A 86 11.86 11.00 14.26
CA TRP A 86 12.85 12.04 14.54
C TRP A 86 12.41 13.01 15.65
N ALA A 87 11.12 13.26 15.80
CA ALA A 87 10.60 14.07 16.90
C ALA A 87 10.82 13.42 18.28
N SER A 88 11.05 12.11 18.33
CA SER A 88 11.05 11.33 19.56
C SER A 88 12.40 11.13 20.22
N ASN A 89 13.48 11.67 19.63
CA ASN A 89 14.85 11.58 20.15
C ASN A 89 15.27 10.17 20.61
N VAL A 90 14.93 9.16 19.80
CA VAL A 90 15.23 7.75 20.08
C VAL A 90 16.70 7.42 19.82
N SER A 91 17.24 6.41 20.52
CA SER A 91 18.56 5.87 20.21
C SER A 91 18.57 5.13 18.87
N ASN A 92 19.67 5.26 18.11
CA ASN A 92 19.84 4.66 16.77
C ASN A 92 18.68 4.96 15.80
N PRO A 93 18.36 6.25 15.54
CA PRO A 93 17.18 6.62 14.75
C PRO A 93 17.23 6.08 13.31
N LEU A 94 18.42 6.00 12.71
CA LEU A 94 18.58 5.51 11.34
C LEU A 94 18.23 4.02 11.19
N GLU A 95 18.71 3.19 12.13
CA GLU A 95 18.43 1.76 12.15
C GLU A 95 16.93 1.50 12.34
N ARG A 96 16.31 2.20 13.31
CA ARG A 96 14.88 2.12 13.57
C ARG A 96 14.06 2.56 12.36
N PHE A 97 14.50 3.63 11.70
CA PHE A 97 13.88 4.11 10.47
C PHE A 97 13.92 3.06 9.37
N ALA A 98 15.07 2.43 9.12
CA ALA A 98 15.20 1.41 8.09
C ALA A 98 14.27 0.20 8.34
N ARG A 99 14.18 -0.27 9.59
CA ARG A 99 13.25 -1.35 9.96
C ARG A 99 11.79 -0.93 9.80
N GLY A 100 11.44 0.29 10.20
CA GLY A 100 10.08 0.82 10.03
C GLY A 100 9.70 1.01 8.56
N LEU A 101 10.65 1.50 7.74
CA LEU A 101 10.47 1.67 6.31
C LEU A 101 10.18 0.33 5.61
N PHE A 102 10.88 -0.74 5.99
CA PHE A 102 10.60 -2.08 5.49
C PHE A 102 9.15 -2.53 5.77
N LEU A 103 8.68 -2.33 7.00
CA LEU A 103 7.30 -2.69 7.38
C LEU A 103 6.26 -1.79 6.67
N ILE A 104 6.58 -0.53 6.43
CA ILE A 104 5.75 0.38 5.64
C ILE A 104 5.68 -0.11 4.18
N TRP A 105 6.77 -0.55 3.56
CA TRP A 105 6.72 -1.13 2.21
C TRP A 105 5.82 -2.36 2.12
N VAL A 106 5.88 -3.25 3.11
CA VAL A 106 4.98 -4.40 3.18
C VAL A 106 3.51 -3.94 3.27
N SER A 107 3.20 -3.00 4.16
CA SER A 107 1.84 -2.44 4.27
C SER A 107 1.38 -1.77 2.97
N MET A 108 2.26 -1.01 2.31
CA MET A 108 1.95 -0.36 1.05
C MET A 108 1.68 -1.36 -0.06
N THR A 109 2.41 -2.48 -0.10
CA THR A 109 2.20 -3.56 -1.07
C THR A 109 0.76 -4.07 -1.00
N PHE A 110 0.26 -4.33 0.21
CA PHE A 110 -1.15 -4.71 0.39
C PHE A 110 -2.12 -3.59 0.01
N GLY A 111 -1.78 -2.33 0.31
CA GLY A 111 -2.57 -1.18 -0.12
C GLY A 111 -2.70 -1.06 -1.64
N ILE A 112 -1.59 -1.15 -2.38
CA ILE A 112 -1.59 -1.13 -3.85
C ILE A 112 -2.35 -2.35 -4.40
N ALA A 113 -2.15 -3.53 -3.81
CA ALA A 113 -2.85 -4.72 -4.25
C ALA A 113 -4.37 -4.57 -4.08
N ALA A 114 -4.83 -4.01 -2.96
CA ALA A 114 -6.25 -3.72 -2.74
C ALA A 114 -6.80 -2.67 -3.72
N ILE A 115 -6.02 -1.64 -4.08
CA ILE A 115 -6.37 -0.68 -5.13
C ILE A 115 -6.53 -1.40 -6.47
N ALA A 116 -5.57 -2.26 -6.85
CA ALA A 116 -5.62 -3.02 -8.09
C ALA A 116 -6.85 -3.93 -8.15
N ALA A 117 -7.15 -4.66 -7.07
CA ALA A 117 -8.35 -5.50 -7.00
C ALA A 117 -9.65 -4.68 -7.11
N LYS A 118 -9.70 -3.50 -6.46
CA LYS A 118 -10.83 -2.57 -6.57
C LYS A 118 -10.96 -2.01 -7.99
N ASP A 119 -9.85 -1.63 -8.64
CA ASP A 119 -9.89 -1.09 -10.00
C ASP A 119 -10.27 -2.17 -11.01
N LEU A 120 -9.78 -3.41 -10.86
CA LEU A 120 -10.25 -4.57 -11.63
C LEU A 120 -11.75 -4.79 -11.45
N MET A 121 -12.24 -4.77 -10.21
CA MET A 121 -13.67 -4.91 -9.92
C MET A 121 -14.53 -3.83 -10.60
N LEU A 122 -14.05 -2.59 -10.69
CA LEU A 122 -14.83 -1.48 -11.25
C LEU A 122 -14.68 -1.34 -12.78
N VAL A 123 -13.50 -1.65 -13.32
CA VAL A 123 -13.19 -1.49 -14.75
C VAL A 123 -13.49 -2.75 -15.55
N ILE A 124 -13.09 -3.92 -15.05
CA ILE A 124 -13.34 -5.20 -15.70
C ILE A 124 -14.74 -5.70 -15.36
N GLY A 125 -15.14 -5.61 -14.09
CA GLY A 125 -16.47 -6.00 -13.64
C GLY A 125 -16.65 -7.51 -13.50
N GLU A 126 -17.75 -8.03 -14.05
CA GLU A 126 -18.13 -9.45 -13.92
C GLU A 126 -17.02 -10.42 -14.36
N PRO A 127 -16.37 -10.25 -15.53
CA PRO A 127 -15.34 -11.19 -15.99
C PRO A 127 -14.17 -11.39 -15.02
N PHE A 128 -13.91 -10.41 -14.15
CA PHE A 128 -12.97 -10.52 -13.04
C PHE A 128 -13.61 -11.15 -11.80
N LEU A 129 -14.81 -10.70 -11.42
CA LEU A 129 -15.50 -11.20 -10.22
C LEU A 129 -15.95 -12.66 -10.31
N SER A 130 -16.12 -13.19 -11.52
CA SER A 130 -16.47 -14.60 -11.75
C SER A 130 -15.26 -15.54 -11.74
N GLN A 131 -14.03 -15.01 -11.67
CA GLN A 131 -12.82 -15.83 -11.61
C GLN A 131 -12.71 -16.62 -10.31
N PRO A 132 -12.30 -17.91 -10.36
CA PRO A 132 -12.04 -18.69 -9.17
C PRO A 132 -10.98 -18.03 -8.28
N GLY A 133 -11.27 -17.92 -6.98
CA GLY A 133 -10.35 -17.36 -5.98
C GLY A 133 -10.39 -15.84 -5.81
N VAL A 134 -11.10 -15.11 -6.69
CA VAL A 134 -11.34 -13.68 -6.50
C VAL A 134 -12.35 -13.45 -5.36
N PRO A 135 -12.05 -12.60 -4.36
CA PRO A 135 -12.99 -12.32 -3.29
C PRO A 135 -14.25 -11.60 -3.79
N PRO A 136 -15.40 -11.76 -3.12
CA PRO A 136 -16.62 -11.02 -3.45
C PRO A 136 -16.41 -9.50 -3.38
N ALA A 137 -17.15 -8.76 -4.22
CA ALA A 137 -17.04 -7.30 -4.30
C ALA A 137 -17.10 -6.55 -2.94
N PRO A 138 -17.98 -6.89 -1.98
CA PRO A 138 -17.98 -6.23 -0.67
C PRO A 138 -16.67 -6.42 0.10
N VAL A 139 -16.03 -7.58 -0.02
CA VAL A 139 -14.75 -7.89 0.64
C VAL A 139 -13.63 -7.04 0.04
N ILE A 140 -13.58 -6.94 -1.29
CA ILE A 140 -12.62 -6.09 -2.01
C ILE A 140 -12.80 -4.62 -1.60
N ALA A 141 -14.05 -4.15 -1.53
CA ALA A 141 -14.36 -2.76 -1.14
C ALA A 141 -13.89 -2.43 0.28
N VAL A 142 -14.19 -3.29 1.26
CA VAL A 142 -13.75 -3.10 2.66
C VAL A 142 -12.23 -3.18 2.77
N LEU A 143 -11.60 -4.14 2.08
CA LEU A 143 -10.13 -4.26 2.05
C LEU A 143 -9.47 -3.01 1.48
N TYR A 144 -10.01 -2.45 0.40
CA TYR A 144 -9.57 -1.18 -0.18
C TYR A 144 -9.75 -0.02 0.82
N GLN A 145 -10.94 0.13 1.41
CA GLN A 145 -11.22 1.21 2.36
C GLN A 145 -10.27 1.14 3.56
N PHE A 146 -10.10 -0.04 4.14
CA PHE A 146 -9.20 -0.24 5.27
C PHE A 146 -7.73 0.05 4.90
N SER A 147 -7.26 -0.49 3.78
CA SER A 147 -5.86 -0.41 3.39
C SER A 147 -5.42 0.97 2.89
N VAL A 148 -6.31 1.75 2.26
CA VAL A 148 -5.98 3.07 1.71
C VAL A 148 -6.32 4.19 2.70
N LEU A 149 -7.43 4.09 3.43
CA LEU A 149 -7.87 5.18 4.32
C LEU A 149 -7.26 5.07 5.72
N LEU A 150 -7.12 3.86 6.26
CA LEU A 150 -6.69 3.67 7.65
C LEU A 150 -5.22 3.29 7.76
N MET A 151 -4.76 2.28 7.01
CA MET A 151 -3.39 1.78 7.18
C MET A 151 -2.27 2.82 7.00
N PRO A 152 -2.30 3.76 6.05
CA PRO A 152 -1.19 4.68 5.88
C PRO A 152 -1.03 5.67 7.04
N THR A 153 -2.04 5.80 7.92
CA THR A 153 -1.94 6.59 9.16
C THR A 153 -1.67 5.68 10.37
N LEU A 154 -2.37 4.56 10.48
CA LEU A 154 -2.25 3.64 11.61
C LEU A 154 -0.91 2.93 11.67
N VAL A 155 -0.36 2.50 10.54
CA VAL A 155 0.91 1.76 10.49
C VAL A 155 2.08 2.63 10.99
N PRO A 156 2.28 3.87 10.50
CA PRO A 156 3.27 4.77 11.07
C PRO A 156 3.17 4.95 12.59
N VAL A 157 1.95 5.16 13.11
CA VAL A 157 1.73 5.37 14.55
C VAL A 157 2.03 4.10 15.33
N ALA A 158 1.54 2.94 14.88
CA ALA A 158 1.77 1.67 15.55
C ALA A 158 3.27 1.31 15.58
N LEU A 159 3.96 1.47 14.45
CA LEU A 159 5.41 1.26 14.35
C LEU A 159 6.17 2.21 15.27
N TRP A 160 5.77 3.48 15.28
CA TRP A 160 6.36 4.48 16.15
C TRP A 160 6.17 4.14 17.63
N VAL A 161 4.95 3.85 18.08
CA VAL A 161 4.65 3.46 19.47
C VAL A 161 5.45 2.21 19.87
N TRP A 162 5.51 1.21 18.99
CA TRP A 162 6.31 0.00 19.23
C TRP A 162 7.80 0.33 19.40
N GLN A 163 8.35 1.22 18.56
CA GLN A 163 9.74 1.63 18.65
C GLN A 163 10.01 2.59 19.82
N LEU A 164 9.02 3.32 20.32
CA LEU A 164 9.16 4.20 21.47
C LEU A 164 9.44 3.46 22.77
N GLN A 165 9.17 2.15 22.85
CA GLN A 165 9.38 1.36 24.06
C GLN A 165 10.82 1.54 24.58
N GLY A 166 10.94 2.05 25.81
CA GLY A 166 12.23 2.35 26.45
C GLY A 166 12.83 3.73 26.15
N SER A 167 12.11 4.64 25.47
CA SER A 167 12.54 6.03 25.28
C SER A 167 12.04 6.95 26.40
N PRO A 168 12.69 8.12 26.64
CA PRO A 168 12.21 9.11 27.60
C PRO A 168 10.77 9.60 27.33
N MET A 169 10.36 9.64 26.07
CA MET A 169 9.00 10.02 25.66
C MET A 169 7.96 8.96 26.07
N TRP A 170 8.31 7.67 25.99
CA TRP A 170 7.46 6.58 26.46
C TRP A 170 7.20 6.64 27.96
N GLU A 171 8.23 6.97 28.75
CA GLU A 171 8.06 7.16 30.19
C GLU A 171 7.08 8.29 30.51
N GLN A 172 7.15 9.41 29.78
CA GLN A 172 6.20 10.52 29.95
C GLN A 172 4.76 10.10 29.60
N LEU A 173 4.58 9.42 28.47
CA LEU A 173 3.27 8.92 28.03
C LEU A 173 2.66 7.93 29.03
N SER A 174 3.46 6.96 29.50
CA SER A 174 3.01 5.96 30.47
C SER A 174 2.57 6.58 31.80
N ARG A 175 3.29 7.59 32.29
CA ARG A 175 2.90 8.36 33.48
C ARG A 175 1.56 9.06 33.26
N GLN A 176 1.35 9.73 32.13
CA GLN A 176 0.10 10.43 31.82
C GLN A 176 -1.11 9.48 31.74
N LEU A 177 -0.96 8.34 31.06
CA LEU A 177 -2.01 7.32 30.99
C LEU A 177 -2.37 6.77 32.37
N SER A 178 -1.36 6.53 33.22
CA SER A 178 -1.58 6.03 34.58
C SER A 178 -2.30 7.02 35.50
N THR A 179 -2.10 8.33 35.30
CA THR A 179 -2.83 9.38 36.01
C THR A 179 -4.25 9.56 35.50
N SER A 180 -4.48 9.44 34.18
CA SER A 180 -5.82 9.56 33.58
C SER A 180 -6.72 8.36 33.87
N ALA A 181 -6.17 7.18 34.15
CA ALA A 181 -6.93 6.00 34.54
C ALA A 181 -7.32 5.97 36.03
N LYS A 182 -6.81 6.90 36.84
CA LYS A 182 -7.08 7.02 38.28
C LYS A 182 -8.04 8.16 38.64
N GLY A 183 -8.44 8.99 37.68
CA GLY A 183 -9.46 10.03 37.85
C GLY A 183 -10.76 9.63 37.17
#